data_AF-A0A1B8TQP1-F1
#
_entry.id   AF-A0A1B8TQP1-F1
#
_cell.length_a   1.000
_cell.length_b   1.000
_cell.length_c   1.000
_cell.angle_alpha   90.00
_cell.angle_beta   90.00
_cell.angle_gamma   90.00
#
_symmetry.space_group_name_H-M   'P 1'
#
loop_
_entity.id
_entity.type
_entity.pdbx_description
1 polymer ?
#
loop_
_entity_poly.entity_id
_entity_poly.type
_entity_poly.pdbx_seq_one_letter_code
_entity_poly.pdbx_strand_id
1 'polypeptide(L)'
;MSFYDSINKSSDSATDIGKKYVKDSISYAKLKTFLITTSSISTVTKLVLIGGLLTIGILFMSVALAIELGDYFESITLGLLSVGGIYVLLGLITFLVRKTIDKKIIKSLSVKFFKNKNI
;
A
#
# COMPACT_ATOMS: atom_id res chain seq x y z
N MET A 1 61.62 -18.10 1.90
CA MET A 1 60.32 -17.94 1.22
C MET A 1 59.57 -16.84 1.95
N SER A 2 59.36 -15.71 1.26
CA SER A 2 59.09 -14.43 1.92
C SER A 2 57.60 -14.22 2.17
N PHE A 3 57.29 -13.66 3.33
CA PHE A 3 55.94 -13.28 3.79
C PHE A 3 55.15 -12.37 2.81
N TYR A 4 55.79 -11.84 1.77
CA TYR A 4 55.14 -11.05 0.72
C TYR A 4 54.25 -11.90 -0.22
N ASP A 5 54.60 -13.17 -0.48
CA ASP A 5 53.81 -14.02 -1.39
C ASP A 5 52.48 -14.49 -0.77
N SER A 6 52.44 -14.70 0.54
CA SER A 6 51.21 -15.09 1.26
C SER A 6 50.22 -13.93 1.36
N ILE A 7 50.69 -12.68 1.44
CA ILE A 7 49.83 -11.50 1.41
C ILE A 7 49.26 -11.28 -0.01
N ASN A 8 50.06 -11.45 -1.05
CA ASN A 8 49.58 -11.28 -2.42
C ASN A 8 48.49 -12.33 -2.80
N LYS A 9 48.68 -13.58 -2.37
CA LYS A 9 47.71 -14.67 -2.58
C LYS A 9 46.44 -14.51 -1.74
N SER A 10 46.55 -13.96 -0.53
CA SER A 10 45.39 -13.58 0.29
C SER A 10 44.64 -12.38 -0.29
N SER A 11 45.33 -11.45 -0.96
CA SER A 11 44.73 -10.27 -1.58
C SER A 11 43.99 -10.60 -2.88
N ASP A 12 44.56 -11.48 -3.71
CA ASP A 12 43.88 -12.02 -4.90
C ASP A 12 42.65 -12.84 -4.52
N SER A 13 42.76 -13.72 -3.52
CA SER A 13 41.61 -14.49 -3.03
C SER A 13 40.55 -13.63 -2.32
N ALA A 14 40.94 -12.61 -1.54
CA ALA A 14 40.00 -11.66 -0.95
C ALA A 14 39.28 -10.81 -2.03
N THR A 15 39.98 -10.44 -3.09
CA THR A 15 39.41 -9.70 -4.23
C THR A 15 38.44 -10.58 -5.03
N ASP A 16 38.76 -11.86 -5.22
CA ASP A 16 37.86 -12.82 -5.89
C ASP A 16 36.62 -13.16 -5.06
N ILE A 17 36.76 -13.32 -3.74
CA ILE A 17 35.64 -13.53 -2.83
C ILE A 17 34.75 -12.26 -2.78
N GLY A 18 35.35 -11.08 -2.77
CA GLY A 18 34.65 -9.80 -2.86
C GLY A 18 33.89 -9.64 -4.18
N LYS A 19 34.49 -9.98 -5.32
CA LYS A 19 33.82 -9.98 -6.64
C LYS A 19 32.66 -10.96 -6.68
N LYS A 20 32.79 -12.14 -6.07
CA LYS A 20 31.73 -13.16 -6.02
C LYS A 20 30.56 -12.72 -5.13
N TYR A 21 30.84 -12.13 -3.97
CA TYR A 21 29.85 -11.53 -3.07
C TYR A 21 29.09 -10.35 -3.70
N VAL A 22 29.78 -9.48 -4.43
CA VAL A 22 29.16 -8.37 -5.16
C VAL A 22 28.28 -8.89 -6.30
N LYS A 23 28.72 -9.93 -7.03
CA LYS A 23 27.92 -10.60 -8.06
C LYS A 23 26.64 -11.21 -7.50
N ASP A 24 26.75 -11.91 -6.37
CA ASP A 24 25.59 -12.51 -5.71
C ASP A 24 24.67 -11.41 -5.17
N SER A 25 25.21 -10.36 -4.55
CA SER A 25 24.45 -9.21 -4.05
C SER A 25 23.68 -8.49 -5.16
N ILE A 26 24.23 -8.40 -6.38
CA ILE A 26 23.53 -7.82 -7.54
C ILE A 26 22.35 -8.70 -7.96
N SER A 27 22.51 -10.04 -8.00
CA SER A 27 21.39 -10.96 -8.28
C SER A 27 20.31 -10.92 -7.20
N TYR A 28 20.68 -10.85 -5.93
CA TYR A 28 19.74 -10.68 -4.83
C TYR A 28 19.05 -9.32 -4.86
N ALA A 29 19.74 -8.23 -5.23
CA ALA A 29 19.12 -6.92 -5.40
C ALA A 29 18.09 -6.93 -6.52
N LYS A 30 18.38 -7.61 -7.64
CA LYS A 30 17.47 -7.78 -8.78
C LYS A 30 16.23 -8.61 -8.41
N LEU A 31 16.41 -9.66 -7.61
CA LEU A 31 15.30 -10.46 -7.10
C LEU A 31 14.47 -9.68 -6.09
N LYS A 32 15.11 -8.91 -5.19
CA LYS A 32 14.45 -8.14 -4.13
C LYS A 32 13.66 -6.96 -4.68
N THR A 33 14.17 -6.28 -5.73
CA THR A 33 13.39 -5.26 -6.44
C THR A 33 12.18 -5.86 -7.14
N PHE A 34 12.33 -7.04 -7.77
CA PHE A 34 11.20 -7.78 -8.32
C PHE A 34 10.19 -8.17 -7.24
N LEU A 35 10.65 -8.68 -6.10
CA LEU A 35 9.82 -9.14 -5.00
C LEU A 35 9.07 -8.00 -4.30
N ILE A 36 9.70 -6.84 -4.10
CA ILE A 36 9.04 -5.63 -3.58
C ILE A 36 8.00 -5.11 -4.57
N THR A 37 8.33 -5.11 -5.86
CA THR A 37 7.41 -4.66 -6.92
C THR A 37 6.20 -5.58 -6.98
N THR A 38 6.41 -6.89 -7.10
CA THR A 38 5.35 -7.90 -7.16
C THR A 38 4.55 -7.98 -5.86
N SER A 39 5.18 -7.86 -4.69
CA SER A 39 4.47 -7.88 -3.40
C SER A 39 3.59 -6.64 -3.21
N SER A 40 4.07 -5.47 -3.66
CA SER A 40 3.28 -4.22 -3.67
C SER A 40 2.08 -4.35 -4.61
N ILE A 41 2.30 -4.84 -5.84
CA ILE A 41 1.23 -5.12 -6.79
C ILE A 41 0.24 -6.14 -6.19
N SER A 42 0.72 -7.26 -5.63
CA SER A 42 -0.15 -8.31 -5.09
C SER A 42 -1.05 -7.80 -3.97
N THR A 43 -0.52 -6.94 -3.10
CA THR A 43 -1.29 -6.35 -1.99
C THR A 43 -2.36 -5.39 -2.52
N VAL A 44 -1.99 -4.50 -3.46
CA VAL A 44 -2.94 -3.57 -4.08
C VAL A 44 -4.00 -4.34 -4.87
N THR A 45 -3.62 -5.34 -5.65
CA THR A 45 -4.55 -6.17 -6.42
C THR A 45 -5.53 -6.91 -5.51
N LYS A 46 -5.08 -7.51 -4.41
CA LYS A 46 -5.97 -8.14 -3.42
C LYS A 46 -6.93 -7.13 -2.81
N LEU A 47 -6.43 -5.95 -2.46
CA LEU A 47 -7.24 -4.88 -1.88
C LEU A 47 -8.29 -4.36 -2.87
N VAL A 48 -7.93 -4.23 -4.15
CA VAL A 48 -8.87 -3.86 -5.22
C VAL A 48 -9.88 -4.97 -5.48
N LEU A 49 -9.49 -6.25 -5.45
CA LEU A 49 -10.42 -7.37 -5.61
C LEU A 49 -11.45 -7.41 -4.47
N ILE A 50 -10.98 -7.42 -3.22
CA ILE A 50 -11.86 -7.43 -2.04
C ILE A 50 -12.67 -6.15 -1.98
N GLY A 51 -12.03 -4.99 -2.14
CA GLY A 51 -12.68 -3.69 -2.06
C GLY A 51 -13.71 -3.51 -3.17
N GLY A 52 -13.41 -3.92 -4.39
CA GLY A 52 -14.32 -3.90 -5.52
C GLY A 52 -15.56 -4.77 -5.29
N LEU A 53 -15.36 -6.00 -4.83
CA LEU A 53 -16.46 -6.91 -4.52
C LEU A 53 -17.34 -6.38 -3.37
N LEU A 54 -16.71 -5.82 -2.33
CA LEU A 54 -17.41 -5.20 -1.21
C LEU A 54 -18.19 -3.95 -1.63
N THR A 55 -17.61 -3.13 -2.52
CA THR A 55 -18.26 -1.92 -3.05
C THR A 55 -19.51 -2.29 -3.85
N ILE A 56 -19.43 -3.34 -4.69
CA ILE A 56 -20.60 -3.86 -5.39
C ILE A 56 -21.70 -4.28 -4.40
N GLY A 57 -21.34 -4.99 -3.32
CA GLY A 57 -22.28 -5.42 -2.29
C GLY A 57 -22.96 -4.23 -1.59
N ILE A 58 -22.18 -3.20 -1.25
CA ILE A 58 -22.70 -1.97 -0.64
C ILE A 58 -23.68 -1.24 -1.59
N LEU A 59 -23.42 -1.25 -2.90
CA LEU A 59 -24.31 -0.61 -3.88
C LEU A 59 -25.66 -1.32 -3.92
N PHE A 60 -25.67 -2.66 -3.98
CA PHE A 60 -26.92 -3.43 -3.93
C PHE A 60 -27.67 -3.19 -2.61
N MET A 61 -26.96 -3.16 -1.49
CA MET A 61 -27.54 -2.88 -0.18
C MET A 61 -28.19 -1.49 -0.14
N SER A 62 -27.52 -0.50 -0.73
CA SER A 62 -28.05 0.87 -0.81
C SER A 62 -29.30 0.96 -1.68
N VAL A 63 -29.35 0.23 -2.79
CA VAL A 63 -30.55 0.20 -3.66
C VAL A 63 -31.71 -0.46 -2.91
N ALA A 64 -31.46 -1.55 -2.20
CA ALA A 64 -32.47 -2.20 -1.36
C ALA A 64 -33.03 -1.26 -0.29
N LEU A 65 -32.14 -0.55 0.43
CA LEU A 65 -32.54 0.47 1.41
C LEU A 65 -33.36 1.59 0.78
N ALA A 66 -33.01 2.06 -0.41
CA ALA A 66 -33.76 3.11 -1.09
C ALA A 66 -35.18 2.67 -1.45
N ILE A 67 -35.35 1.41 -1.85
CA ILE A 67 -36.65 0.82 -2.16
C ILE A 67 -37.47 0.65 -0.89
N GLU A 68 -36.90 0.07 0.17
CA GLU A 68 -37.60 -0.14 1.45
C GLU A 68 -38.04 1.18 2.09
N LEU A 69 -37.16 2.18 2.15
CA LEU A 69 -37.53 3.51 2.63
C LEU A 69 -38.54 4.17 1.68
N GLY A 70 -38.43 3.96 0.37
CA GLY A 70 -39.39 4.48 -0.60
C GLY A 70 -40.80 3.96 -0.35
N ASP A 71 -40.92 2.68 -0.02
CA ASP A 71 -42.20 2.02 0.31
C ASP A 71 -42.74 2.50 1.67
N TYR A 72 -41.88 2.67 2.68
CA TYR A 72 -42.27 3.21 3.98
C TYR A 72 -42.82 4.64 3.89
N PHE A 73 -42.26 5.46 3.01
CA PHE A 73 -42.70 6.83 2.77
C PHE A 73 -43.82 6.94 1.71
N GLU A 74 -44.37 5.81 1.22
CA GLU A 74 -45.35 5.74 0.10
C GLU A 74 -44.89 6.47 -1.18
N SER A 75 -43.61 6.79 -1.27
CA SER A 75 -43.01 7.58 -2.34
C SER A 75 -41.54 7.25 -2.52
N ILE A 76 -41.22 6.66 -3.67
CA ILE A 76 -39.84 6.36 -4.10
C ILE A 76 -38.94 7.60 -4.04
N THR A 77 -39.49 8.80 -4.32
CA THR A 77 -38.74 10.06 -4.28
C THR A 77 -38.18 10.35 -2.89
N LEU A 78 -38.96 10.09 -1.84
CA LEU A 78 -38.54 10.33 -0.45
C LEU A 78 -37.52 9.29 0.02
N GLY A 79 -37.68 8.03 -0.39
CA GLY A 79 -36.68 6.98 -0.15
C GLY A 79 -35.32 7.30 -0.77
N LEU A 80 -35.32 7.74 -2.03
CA LEU A 80 -34.10 8.13 -2.73
C LEU A 80 -33.47 9.40 -2.13
N LEU A 81 -34.29 10.37 -1.70
CA LEU A 81 -33.83 11.59 -1.05
C LEU A 81 -33.13 11.28 0.29
N SER A 82 -33.69 10.36 1.08
CA SER A 82 -33.13 9.94 2.37
C SER A 82 -31.77 9.25 2.19
N VAL A 83 -31.68 8.30 1.25
CA VAL A 83 -30.43 7.61 0.93
C VAL A 83 -29.40 8.60 0.35
N GLY A 84 -29.82 9.53 -0.50
CA GLY A 84 -28.98 10.63 -0.98
C GLY A 84 -28.43 11.49 0.15
N GLY A 85 -29.27 11.84 1.13
CA GLY A 85 -28.86 12.58 2.33
C GLY A 85 -27.81 11.83 3.16
N ILE A 86 -27.97 10.53 3.33
CA ILE A 86 -26.98 9.66 4.00
C ILE A 86 -25.63 9.67 3.27
N TYR A 87 -25.64 9.59 1.93
CA TYR A 87 -24.39 9.68 1.15
C TYR A 87 -23.73 11.05 1.24
N VAL A 88 -24.50 12.13 1.28
CA VAL A 88 -23.98 13.49 1.49
C VAL A 88 -23.33 13.60 2.87
N LEU A 89 -23.98 13.08 3.91
CA LEU A 89 -23.42 13.02 5.27
C LEU A 89 -22.12 12.20 5.33
N LEU A 90 -22.10 11.03 4.70
CA LEU A 90 -20.89 10.20 4.58
C LEU A 90 -19.77 10.92 3.82
N GLY A 91 -20.10 11.63 2.75
CA GLY A 91 -19.16 12.45 1.98
C GLY A 91 -18.59 13.58 2.84
N LEU A 92 -19.41 14.24 3.64
CA LEU A 92 -18.99 15.29 4.56
C LEU A 92 -18.07 14.74 5.66
N ILE A 93 -18.42 13.61 6.28
CA ILE A 93 -17.56 12.89 7.24
C ILE A 93 -16.21 12.59 6.61
N THR A 94 -16.21 12.07 5.38
CA THR A 94 -14.99 11.70 4.66
C THR A 94 -14.12 12.94 4.39
N PHE A 95 -14.74 14.07 4.05
CA PHE A 95 -14.05 15.34 3.84
C PHE A 95 -13.39 15.86 5.12
N LEU A 96 -14.03 15.72 6.29
CA LEU A 96 -13.43 16.09 7.58
C LEU A 96 -12.28 15.15 7.95
N VAL A 97 -12.46 13.85 7.75
CA VAL A 97 -11.45 12.83 8.06
C VAL A 97 -10.24 12.93 7.13
N ARG A 98 -10.40 13.41 5.89
CA ARG A 98 -9.31 13.65 4.92
C ARG A 98 -8.15 14.42 5.54
N LYS A 99 -8.41 15.52 6.25
CA LYS A 99 -7.35 16.30 6.93
C LYS A 99 -6.59 15.48 7.97
N THR A 100 -7.28 14.58 8.67
CA THR A 100 -6.68 13.70 9.69
C THR A 100 -5.84 12.59 9.05
N ILE A 101 -6.31 12.05 7.92
CA ILE A 101 -5.60 11.06 7.11
C ILE A 101 -4.32 11.67 6.55
N ASP A 102 -4.39 12.85 5.93
CA ASP A 102 -3.22 13.57 5.42
C ASP A 102 -2.18 13.81 6.52
N LYS A 103 -2.63 14.25 7.71
CA LYS A 103 -1.74 14.49 8.86
C LYS A 103 -1.12 13.19 9.39
N LYS A 104 -1.86 12.07 9.43
CA LYS A 104 -1.33 10.76 9.84
C LYS A 104 -0.35 10.19 8.81
N ILE A 105 -0.66 10.30 7.52
CA ILE A 105 0.20 9.85 6.43
C ILE A 105 1.50 10.65 6.39
N ILE A 106 1.42 11.98 6.49
CA ILE A 106 2.61 12.84 6.56
C ILE A 106 3.44 12.50 7.80
N LYS A 107 2.83 12.29 8.97
CA LYS A 107 3.57 11.95 10.20
C LYS A 107 4.23 10.56 10.10
N SER A 108 3.54 9.57 9.55
CA SER A 108 4.06 8.20 9.38
C SER A 108 5.19 8.15 8.35
N LEU A 109 5.03 8.84 7.22
CA LEU A 109 6.06 8.95 6.18
C LEU A 109 7.25 9.77 6.67
N SER A 110 7.00 10.91 7.33
CA SER A 110 8.06 11.76 7.88
C SER A 110 8.90 10.98 8.89
N VAL A 111 8.28 10.25 9.84
CA VAL A 111 9.05 9.45 10.80
C VAL A 111 9.85 8.34 10.11
N LYS A 112 9.29 7.62 9.12
CA LYS A 112 10.05 6.58 8.41
C LYS A 112 11.17 7.13 7.52
N PHE A 113 10.96 8.29 6.91
CA PHE A 113 11.92 8.91 6.00
C PHE A 113 13.05 9.61 6.75
N PHE A 114 12.74 10.34 7.82
CA PHE A 114 13.74 11.05 8.63
C PHE A 114 14.46 10.14 9.63
N LYS A 115 13.85 9.05 10.11
CA LYS A 115 14.56 8.05 10.93
C LYS A 115 15.65 7.30 10.15
N ASN A 116 15.59 7.29 8.81
CA ASN A 116 16.63 6.72 7.96
C ASN A 116 17.68 7.75 7.50
N LYS A 117 17.64 8.98 8.03
CA LYS A 117 18.64 10.02 7.81
C LYS A 117 19.30 10.36 9.14
N ASN A 118 19.96 9.37 9.75
CA ASN A 118 21.07 9.66 10.65
C ASN A 118 22.27 9.96 9.75
N ILE A 119 22.53 11.27 9.61
CA ILE A 119 23.78 11.82 9.08
C ILE A 119 24.92 11.36 9.98
#